data_AF-Q1KSJ3-F1
#
_entry.id   AF-Q1KSJ3-F1
#
_cell.length_a   1.000
_cell.length_b   1.000
_cell.length_c   1.000
_cell.angle_alpha   90.00
_cell.angle_beta   90.00
_cell.angle_gamma   90.00
#
_symmetry.space_group_name_H-M   'P 1'
#
loop_
_entity.id
_entity.type
_entity.pdbx_description
1 polymer ?
#
loop_
_entity_poly.entity_id
_entity_poly.type
_entity_poly.pdbx_seq_one_letter_code
_entity_poly.pdbx_strand_id
1 'polypeptide(L)' 'DLPLSSKGSSSAGSDVIQMAPQEITLDLRPGDKTTFQLQVRQVEDYPVDLYYLMDLSLSMKDDLDNIRNLGTKLAEEM' A
#
# COMPACT_ATOMS: atom_id res chain seq x y z
N ASP A 1 8.95 21.57 -3.37
CA ASP A 1 8.13 20.38 -3.07
C ASP A 1 9.00 19.14 -3.02
N LEU A 2 8.78 18.26 -2.04
CA LEU A 2 9.45 16.97 -2.00
C LEU A 2 8.93 16.10 -3.16
N PRO A 3 9.81 15.46 -3.95
CA PRO A 3 9.36 14.60 -5.03
C PRO A 3 8.61 13.38 -4.49
N LEU A 4 7.56 12.96 -5.18
CA LEU A 4 6.90 11.68 -4.89
C LEU A 4 7.93 10.54 -4.97
N SER A 5 7.84 9.58 -4.06
CA SER A 5 8.73 8.41 -4.03
C SER A 5 8.55 7.55 -5.28
N SER A 6 9.63 6.90 -5.73
CA SER A 6 9.59 5.94 -6.84
C SER A 6 9.45 4.49 -6.36
N LYS A 7 9.98 4.17 -5.17
CA LYS A 7 9.89 2.84 -4.55
C LYS A 7 9.51 2.91 -3.07
N GLY A 8 8.83 1.87 -2.59
CA GLY A 8 8.34 1.74 -1.22
C GLY A 8 9.37 1.12 -0.28
N SER A 9 10.33 0.38 -0.83
CA SER A 9 11.50 -0.11 -0.13
C SER A 9 12.56 1.01 -0.05
N SER A 10 12.57 1.76 1.05
CA SER A 10 13.71 2.61 1.41
C SER A 10 14.60 1.86 2.38
N SER A 11 15.90 1.78 2.08
CA SER A 11 16.90 1.03 2.85
C SER A 11 17.18 1.58 4.27
N ALA A 12 16.46 2.61 4.72
CA ALA A 12 16.50 3.10 6.10
C ALA A 12 15.38 4.13 6.33
N GLY A 13 14.25 3.71 6.89
CA GLY A 13 13.38 4.55 7.75
C GLY A 13 12.87 5.90 7.19
N SER A 14 12.91 6.14 5.89
CA SER A 14 12.29 7.33 5.29
C SER A 14 10.85 7.03 4.89
N ASP A 15 9.92 7.86 5.36
CA ASP A 15 8.51 7.75 5.02
C ASP A 15 8.31 7.85 3.50
N VAL A 16 7.62 6.85 2.93
CA VAL A 16 7.31 6.80 1.50
C VAL A 16 6.25 7.85 1.17
N ILE A 17 6.59 8.81 0.31
CA ILE A 17 5.71 9.90 -0.07
C ILE A 17 4.95 9.52 -1.35
N GLN A 18 3.70 9.08 -1.19
CA GLN A 18 2.81 8.71 -2.32
C GLN A 18 1.92 9.86 -2.79
N MET A 19 1.75 10.89 -1.95
CA MET A 19 0.88 12.04 -2.20
C MET A 19 1.60 13.34 -1.86
N ALA A 20 1.35 14.38 -2.67
CA ALA A 20 1.89 15.72 -2.44
C ALA A 20 0.87 16.80 -2.87
N PRO A 21 0.77 17.92 -2.13
CA PRO A 21 1.50 18.24 -0.90
C PRO A 21 1.00 17.46 0.32
N GLN A 22 1.84 17.31 1.35
CA GLN A 22 1.49 16.59 2.59
C GLN A 22 0.67 17.46 3.55
N GLU A 23 0.78 18.78 3.43
CA GLU A 23 0.08 19.78 4.22
C GLU A 23 -0.24 21.00 3.35
N ILE A 24 -1.42 21.59 3.55
CA ILE A 24 -1.82 22.85 2.93
C ILE A 24 -2.46 23.76 3.98
N THR A 25 -2.12 25.05 3.92
CA THR A 25 -2.81 26.10 4.67
C THR A 25 -3.55 26.98 3.67
N LEU A 26 -4.86 27.16 3.88
CA LEU A 26 -5.73 27.94 3.01
C LEU A 26 -6.44 29.02 3.84
N ASP A 27 -6.22 30.29 3.49
CA ASP A 27 -6.91 31.42 4.09
C ASP A 27 -7.94 31.98 3.09
N LEU A 28 -9.23 31.83 3.41
CA LEU A 28 -10.35 32.21 2.53
C LEU A 28 -11.33 33.16 3.23
N ARG A 29 -11.93 34.07 2.46
CA ARG A 29 -13.02 34.93 2.95
C ARG A 29 -14.37 34.20 2.84
N PRO A 30 -15.41 34.63 3.60
CA PRO A 30 -16.73 34.03 3.50
C PRO A 30 -17.29 34.11 2.07
N GLY A 31 -17.63 32.94 1.51
CA GLY A 31 -18.19 32.82 0.15
C GLY A 31 -17.18 32.49 -0.95
N ASP A 32 -15.88 32.55 -0.67
CA ASP A 32 -14.84 32.27 -1.65
C ASP A 32 -14.61 30.76 -1.83
N LYS A 33 -14.35 30.36 -3.08
CA LYS A 33 -13.95 28.99 -3.45
C LYS A 33 -12.53 29.01 -3.97
N THR A 34 -11.74 28.01 -3.61
CA THR A 34 -10.40 27.80 -4.14
C THR A 34 -10.25 26.38 -4.68
N THR A 35 -9.25 26.17 -5.51
CA THR A 35 -8.85 24.86 -6.03
C THR A 35 -7.37 24.70 -5.79
N PHE A 36 -6.98 23.52 -5.31
CA PHE A 36 -5.58 23.14 -5.17
C PHE A 36 -5.34 21.85 -5.94
N GLN A 37 -4.09 21.60 -6.28
CA GLN A 37 -3.67 20.41 -7.01
C GLN A 37 -3.12 19.38 -6.02
N LEU A 38 -3.57 18.14 -6.17
CA LEU A 38 -3.05 17.00 -5.43
C LEU A 38 -2.44 16.03 -6.43
N GLN A 39 -1.18 15.66 -6.21
CA GLN A 39 -0.48 14.65 -6.99
C GLN A 39 -0.50 13.34 -6.22
N VAL A 40 -0.82 12.25 -6.92
CA VAL A 40 -0.84 10.89 -6.36
C VAL A 40 -0.01 9.98 -7.28
N ARG A 41 0.82 9.14 -6.67
CA ARG A 41 1.56 8.09 -7.39
C ARG A 41 1.45 6.78 -6.63
N GLN A 42 1.10 5.72 -7.36
CA GLN A 42 1.26 4.36 -6.88
C GLN A 42 2.75 4.01 -6.88
N VAL A 43 3.31 3.84 -5.69
CA VAL A 43 4.73 3.55 -5.52
C VAL A 43 4.98 2.07 -5.75
N GLU A 44 6.00 1.74 -6.56
CA GLU A 44 6.41 0.36 -6.79
C GLU A 44 7.06 -0.23 -5.54
N ASP A 45 7.05 -1.56 -5.38
CA ASP A 45 7.76 -2.24 -4.29
C ASP A 45 7.33 -1.73 -2.89
N TYR A 46 6.01 -1.62 -2.70
CA TYR A 46 5.40 -1.21 -1.45
C TYR A 46 5.03 -2.45 -0.61
N PRO A 47 5.28 -2.45 0.72
CA PRO A 47 5.01 -3.62 1.54
C PRO A 47 3.53 -4.03 1.49
N VAL A 48 3.31 -5.34 1.38
CA VAL A 48 1.97 -5.95 1.33
C VAL A 48 1.84 -6.91 2.51
N ASP A 49 0.77 -6.74 3.28
CA ASP A 49 0.36 -7.71 4.29
C ASP A 49 -0.73 -8.60 3.70
N LEU A 50 -0.48 -9.91 3.63
CA LEU A 50 -1.44 -10.90 3.12
C LEU A 50 -1.94 -11.79 4.25
N TYR A 51 -3.24 -11.75 4.51
CA TYR A 51 -3.90 -12.64 5.48
C TYR A 51 -4.79 -13.65 4.76
N TYR A 52 -4.42 -14.92 4.83
CA TYR A 52 -5.19 -16.01 4.24
C TYR A 52 -6.17 -16.58 5.27
N LEU A 53 -7.47 -16.33 5.09
CA LEU A 53 -8.52 -16.89 5.93
C LEU A 53 -9.08 -18.16 5.27
N MET A 54 -8.81 -19.30 5.90
CA MET A 54 -9.22 -20.62 5.44
C MET A 54 -10.31 -21.21 6.33
N ASP A 55 -11.30 -21.88 5.73
CA ASP A 55 -12.17 -22.81 6.46
C ASP A 55 -11.45 -24.14 6.74
N LEU A 56 -11.51 -24.63 7.98
CA LEU A 56 -10.86 -25.86 8.43
C LEU A 56 -11.84 -27.03 8.59
N SER A 57 -12.90 -27.04 7.79
CA SER A 57 -13.87 -28.13 7.71
C SER A 57 -13.28 -29.39 7.02
N LEU A 58 -13.94 -30.54 7.19
CA LEU A 58 -13.44 -31.83 6.69
C LEU A 58 -13.24 -31.87 5.17
N SER A 59 -14.03 -31.09 4.41
CA SER A 59 -13.90 -30.98 2.95
C SER A 59 -12.68 -30.20 2.49
N MET A 60 -12.01 -29.46 3.38
CA MET A 60 -10.83 -28.64 3.08
C MET A 60 -9.51 -29.36 3.44
N LYS A 61 -9.59 -30.66 3.77
CA LYS A 61 -8.45 -31.44 4.27
C LYS A 61 -7.29 -31.50 3.27
N ASP A 62 -7.59 -31.67 1.98
CA ASP A 62 -6.64 -31.69 0.88
C ASP A 62 -6.14 -30.29 0.50
N ASP A 63 -6.99 -29.28 0.57
CA ASP A 63 -6.61 -27.87 0.36
C ASP A 63 -5.58 -27.37 1.40
N LEU A 64 -5.67 -27.86 2.65
CA LEU A 64 -4.70 -27.54 3.68
C LEU A 64 -3.28 -28.00 3.31
N ASP A 65 -3.16 -29.18 2.69
CA ASP A 65 -1.87 -29.71 2.23
C ASP A 65 -1.32 -28.91 1.04
N ASN A 66 -2.21 -28.41 0.16
CA ASN A 66 -1.82 -27.52 -0.94
C ASN A 66 -1.32 -26.16 -0.44
N ILE A 67 -1.95 -25.59 0.59
CA ILE A 67 -1.65 -24.24 1.06
C ILE A 67 -0.36 -24.16 1.87
N ARG A 68 0.07 -25.27 2.47
CA ARG A 68 1.42 -25.38 3.04
C ARG A 68 2.52 -25.17 2.00
N ASN A 69 2.34 -25.70 0.80
CA ASN A 69 3.29 -25.51 -0.30
C ASN A 69 3.09 -24.14 -0.99
N LEU A 70 1.87 -23.61 -0.96
CA LEU A 70 1.55 -22.30 -1.54
C LEU A 70 2.27 -21.15 -0.82
N GLY A 71 2.45 -21.23 0.50
CA GLY A 71 3.09 -20.16 1.27
C GLY A 71 4.51 -19.82 0.78
N THR A 72 5.34 -20.84 0.53
CA THR A 72 6.69 -20.66 -0.01
C THR A 72 6.65 -20.12 -1.44
N LYS A 73 5.80 -20.69 -2.29
CA LYS A 73 5.68 -20.25 -3.69
C LYS A 73 5.19 -18.80 -3.78
N LEU A 74 4.25 -18.41 -2.94
CA LEU A 74 3.69 -17.07 -2.94
C LEU A 74 4.71 -16.02 -2.48
N ALA A 75 5.56 -16.37 -1.52
CA ALA A 75 6.67 -15.52 -1.09
C ALA A 75 7.80 -15.40 -2.13
N GLU A 76 7.91 -16.33 -3.08
CA GLU A 76 8.87 -16.24 -4.20
C GLU A 76 8.35 -15.39 -5.36
N GLU A 77 7.03 -15.36 -5.57
CA GLU A 77 6.37 -14.63 -6.66
C GLU A 77 6.02 -13.17 -6.30
N MET A 78 6.00 -12.83 -5.00
CA MET A 78 5.68 -11.50 -4.46
C MET A 78 6.92 -10.78 -3.96
#